data_AF-A0A524L9V6-F1
#
_entry.id   AF-A0A524L9V6-F1
#
_cell.length_a   1.000
_cell.length_b   1.000
_cell.length_c   1.000
_cell.angle_alpha   90.00
_cell.angle_beta   90.00
_cell.angle_gamma   90.00
#
_symmetry.space_group_name_H-M   'P 1'
#
loop_
_entity.id
_entity.type
_entity.pdbx_description
1 polymer ?
#
loop_
_entity_poly.entity_id
_entity_poly.type
_entity_poly.pdbx_seq_one_letter_code
_entity_poly.pdbx_strand_id
1 'polypeptide(L)'
;PTTGMSSLGWVLAHQAAVFDFSLNMLIKGGPPKDPTLFGLYTPGTSGDWGGTTREEIKEYYDSCEFDFLEYLGNASEDELERKIQEGKAPSFFVGKTIREVITNTFTHLDYHTGHLTAIRKDWEKSRG
;
A
#
# COMPACT_ATOMS: atom_id res chain seq x y z
N PRO A 1 -10.53 9.51 -13.42
CA PRO A 1 -10.92 10.93 -13.28
C PRO A 1 -10.39 11.71 -14.49
N THR A 2 -11.08 12.76 -14.90
CA THR A 2 -10.69 13.67 -16.00
C THR A 2 -9.36 14.37 -15.77
N THR A 3 -8.88 14.37 -14.52
CA THR A 3 -7.60 14.92 -14.09
C THR A 3 -6.37 14.06 -14.43
N GLY A 4 -6.55 12.89 -15.07
CA GLY A 4 -5.47 11.96 -15.35
C GLY A 4 -4.97 11.16 -14.14
N MET A 5 -5.63 11.30 -12.98
CA MET A 5 -5.33 10.50 -11.79
C MET A 5 -5.81 9.05 -11.94
N SER A 6 -5.23 8.15 -11.14
CA SER A 6 -5.60 6.72 -11.12
C SER A 6 -7.09 6.49 -10.88
N SER A 7 -7.60 5.34 -11.33
CA SER A 7 -8.98 4.92 -11.08
C SER A 7 -9.19 4.57 -9.60
N LEU A 8 -10.44 4.63 -9.11
CA LEU A 8 -10.75 4.29 -7.71
C LEU A 8 -10.29 2.87 -7.35
N GLY A 9 -10.62 1.91 -8.22
CA GLY A 9 -10.27 0.52 -8.02
C GLY A 9 -8.76 0.33 -7.87
N TRP A 10 -7.99 0.94 -8.77
CA TRP A 10 -6.53 0.93 -8.71
C TRP A 10 -6.01 1.52 -7.42
N VAL A 11 -6.53 2.68 -6.99
CA VAL A 11 -6.06 3.35 -5.76
C VAL A 11 -6.27 2.46 -4.54
N LEU A 12 -7.46 1.85 -4.39
CA LEU A 12 -7.74 0.97 -3.26
C LEU A 12 -6.83 -0.27 -3.25
N ALA A 13 -6.68 -0.92 -4.40
CA ALA A 13 -5.84 -2.11 -4.53
C ALA A 13 -4.35 -1.79 -4.35
N HIS A 14 -3.91 -0.61 -4.82
CA HIS A 14 -2.54 -0.13 -4.64
C HIS A 14 -2.23 0.18 -3.18
N GLN A 15 -3.16 0.82 -2.45
CA GLN A 15 -2.98 1.05 -1.01
C GLN A 15 -2.85 -0.26 -0.23
N ALA A 16 -3.63 -1.30 -0.58
CA ALA A 16 -3.49 -2.64 0.00
C ALA A 16 -2.10 -3.24 -0.28
N ALA A 17 -1.63 -3.17 -1.53
CA ALA A 17 -0.28 -3.62 -1.91
C ALA A 17 0.83 -2.85 -1.18
N VAL A 18 0.64 -1.57 -0.86
CA VAL A 18 1.60 -0.77 -0.09
C VAL A 18 1.68 -1.25 1.37
N PHE A 19 0.55 -1.58 2.01
CA PHE A 19 0.57 -2.19 3.35
C PHE A 19 1.27 -3.55 3.35
N ASP A 20 0.93 -4.41 2.39
CA ASP A 20 1.51 -5.75 2.23
C ASP A 20 3.03 -5.69 2.01
N PHE A 21 3.46 -4.85 1.07
CA PHE A 21 4.88 -4.60 0.80
C PHE A 21 5.64 -4.16 2.05
N SER A 22 5.09 -3.18 2.77
CA SER A 22 5.76 -2.56 3.90
C SER A 22 5.89 -3.55 5.07
N LEU A 23 4.83 -4.28 5.39
CA LEU A 23 4.86 -5.25 6.48
C LEU A 23 5.59 -6.54 6.09
N ASN A 24 5.14 -7.21 5.04
CA ASN A 24 5.57 -8.57 4.77
C ASN A 24 6.90 -8.59 4.05
N MET A 25 7.16 -7.68 3.11
CA MET A 25 8.41 -7.69 2.33
C MET A 25 9.52 -6.88 2.99
N LEU A 26 9.25 -5.66 3.47
CA LEU A 26 10.30 -4.83 4.07
C LEU A 26 10.56 -5.22 5.53
N ILE A 27 9.54 -5.19 6.38
CA ILE A 27 9.69 -5.35 7.83
C ILE A 27 9.99 -6.80 8.21
N LYS A 28 9.18 -7.74 7.71
CA LYS A 28 9.31 -9.19 8.00
C LYS A 28 10.30 -9.91 7.08
N GLY A 29 10.65 -9.33 5.93
CA GLY A 29 11.58 -9.96 4.96
C GLY A 29 11.02 -11.18 4.21
N GLY A 30 9.70 -11.36 4.23
CA GLY A 30 8.97 -12.47 3.62
C GLY A 30 8.38 -12.15 2.23
N PRO A 31 7.61 -13.09 1.65
CA PRO A 31 6.79 -12.82 0.46
C PRO A 31 5.59 -11.91 0.80
N PRO A 32 4.96 -11.27 -0.20
CA PRO A 32 3.67 -10.61 0.01
C PRO A 32 2.60 -11.64 0.44
N LYS A 33 1.59 -11.15 1.17
CA LYS A 33 0.44 -11.92 1.65
C LYS A 33 -0.37 -12.48 0.49
N ASP A 34 -0.57 -11.68 -0.55
CA ASP A 34 -1.16 -12.14 -1.82
C ASP A 34 -0.21 -11.79 -2.98
N PRO A 35 0.62 -12.75 -3.43
CA PRO A 35 1.54 -12.52 -4.55
C PRO A 35 0.86 -12.15 -5.87
N THR A 36 -0.37 -12.61 -6.10
CA THR A 36 -1.10 -12.36 -7.34
C THR A 36 -1.61 -10.92 -7.36
N LEU A 37 -2.33 -10.50 -6.31
CA LEU A 37 -2.82 -9.13 -6.20
C LEU A 37 -1.66 -8.14 -6.06
N PHE A 38 -0.63 -8.48 -5.29
CA PHE A 38 0.58 -7.65 -5.19
C PHE A 38 1.21 -7.41 -6.57
N GLY A 39 1.38 -8.45 -7.38
CA GLY A 39 1.95 -8.33 -8.73
C GLY A 39 1.13 -7.44 -9.68
N LEU A 40 -0.18 -7.36 -9.48
CA LEU A 40 -1.06 -6.48 -10.25
C LEU A 40 -0.99 -5.03 -9.77
N TYR A 41 -0.85 -4.78 -8.47
CA TYR A 41 -1.10 -3.46 -7.88
C TYR A 41 0.12 -2.80 -7.20
N THR A 42 1.31 -3.38 -7.29
CA THR A 42 2.56 -2.80 -6.77
C THR A 42 3.00 -1.53 -7.53
N PRO A 43 3.85 -0.63 -6.97
CA PRO A 43 4.33 0.55 -7.69
C PRO A 43 4.96 0.19 -9.05
N GLY A 44 4.58 0.95 -10.08
CA GLY A 44 5.09 0.78 -11.45
C GLY A 44 4.25 -0.14 -12.34
N THR A 45 3.18 -0.75 -11.82
CA THR A 45 2.21 -1.47 -12.66
C THR A 45 1.20 -0.51 -13.27
N SER A 46 0.61 -0.91 -14.40
CA SER A 46 -0.58 -0.27 -14.95
C SER A 46 -1.84 -0.49 -14.09
N GLY A 47 -1.73 -1.40 -13.10
CA GLY A 47 -2.82 -2.01 -12.33
C GLY A 47 -4.03 -2.38 -13.19
N ASP A 48 -3.76 -3.26 -14.14
CA ASP A 48 -4.80 -3.97 -14.86
C ASP A 48 -5.75 -4.63 -13.84
N TRP A 49 -7.04 -4.47 -14.09
CA TRP A 49 -8.07 -5.00 -13.21
C TRP A 49 -8.08 -6.51 -13.22
N GLY A 50 -7.63 -7.16 -14.31
CA GLY A 50 -7.37 -8.60 -14.34
C GLY A 50 -8.56 -9.50 -13.97
N GLY A 51 -9.78 -8.96 -13.92
CA GLY A 51 -10.97 -9.65 -13.42
C GLY A 51 -11.13 -9.66 -11.88
N THR A 52 -10.28 -8.96 -11.13
CA THR A 52 -10.39 -8.82 -9.68
C THR A 52 -11.69 -8.13 -9.30
N THR A 53 -12.48 -8.79 -8.45
CA THR A 53 -13.75 -8.28 -7.94
C THR A 53 -13.54 -7.19 -6.90
N ARG A 54 -14.55 -6.33 -6.71
CA ARG A 54 -14.52 -5.31 -5.68
C ARG A 54 -14.35 -5.93 -4.29
N GLU A 55 -14.99 -7.07 -4.06
CA GLU A 55 -14.95 -7.84 -2.83
C GLU A 55 -13.53 -8.32 -2.53
N GLU A 56 -12.83 -8.90 -3.51
CA GLU A 56 -11.43 -9.33 -3.35
C GLU A 56 -10.51 -8.16 -2.99
N ILE A 57 -10.66 -6.99 -3.63
CA ILE A 57 -9.86 -5.80 -3.30
C ILE A 57 -10.17 -5.28 -1.90
N LYS A 58 -11.45 -5.32 -1.51
CA LYS A 58 -11.85 -4.90 -0.17
C LYS A 58 -11.25 -5.84 0.89
N GLU A 59 -11.36 -7.15 0.70
CA GLU A 59 -10.80 -8.14 1.62
C GLU A 59 -9.27 -8.03 1.71
N TYR A 60 -8.60 -7.82 0.58
CA TYR A 60 -7.17 -7.60 0.54
C TYR A 60 -6.77 -6.31 1.28
N TYR A 61 -7.48 -5.21 1.04
CA TYR A 61 -7.25 -3.94 1.74
C TYR A 61 -7.45 -4.09 3.25
N ASP A 62 -8.63 -4.54 3.68
CA ASP A 62 -9.01 -4.64 5.09
C ASP A 62 -8.02 -5.53 5.85
N SER A 63 -7.63 -6.66 5.26
CA SER A 63 -6.72 -7.60 5.90
C SER A 63 -5.27 -7.11 5.96
N CYS A 64 -4.79 -6.38 4.94
CA CYS A 64 -3.42 -5.84 4.98
C CYS A 64 -3.31 -4.63 5.91
N GLU A 65 -4.31 -3.75 5.91
CA GLU A 65 -4.39 -2.61 6.83
C GLU A 65 -4.47 -3.11 8.29
N PHE A 66 -5.33 -4.09 8.56
CA PHE A 66 -5.47 -4.68 9.89
C PHE A 66 -4.14 -5.27 10.38
N ASP A 67 -3.50 -6.15 9.59
CA ASP A 67 -2.23 -6.77 9.98
C ASP A 67 -1.12 -5.73 10.22
N PHE A 68 -1.09 -4.67 9.40
CA PHE A 68 -0.11 -3.59 9.54
C PHE A 68 -0.31 -2.79 10.82
N LEU A 69 -1.55 -2.39 11.11
CA LEU A 69 -1.90 -1.63 12.31
C LEU A 69 -1.75 -2.48 13.58
N GLU A 70 -2.09 -3.77 13.52
CA GLU A 70 -1.89 -4.71 14.61
C GLU A 70 -0.40 -4.89 14.92
N TYR A 71 0.44 -5.05 13.89
CA TYR A 71 1.90 -5.09 14.08
C TYR A 71 2.41 -3.79 14.73
N LEU A 72 1.99 -2.63 14.22
CA LEU A 72 2.40 -1.33 14.75
C LEU A 72 1.98 -1.15 16.21
N GLY A 73 0.76 -1.54 16.56
CA GLY A 73 0.23 -1.43 17.91
C GLY A 73 0.92 -2.35 18.93
N ASN A 74 1.59 -3.41 18.47
CA ASN A 74 2.29 -4.38 19.31
C ASN A 74 3.82 -4.27 19.24
N ALA A 75 4.37 -3.45 18.33
CA ALA A 75 5.81 -3.28 18.18
C ALA A 75 6.43 -2.59 19.40
N SER A 76 7.55 -3.11 19.89
CA SER A 76 8.35 -2.43 20.92
C SER A 76 9.18 -1.30 20.30
N GLU A 77 9.66 -0.36 21.13
CA GLU A 77 10.58 0.69 20.67
C GLU A 77 11.85 0.12 20.03
N ASP A 78 12.43 -0.94 20.60
CA ASP A 78 13.60 -1.61 20.03
C ASP A 78 13.32 -2.20 18.65
N GLU A 79 12.12 -2.74 18.43
CA GLU A 79 11.71 -3.23 17.11
C GLU A 79 11.55 -2.06 16.14
N LEU A 80 10.96 -0.93 16.55
CA LEU A 80 10.82 0.24 15.69
C LEU A 80 12.17 0.85 15.26
N GLU A 81 13.20 0.72 16.08
CA GLU A 81 14.59 1.14 15.77
C GLU A 81 15.40 0.12 14.96
N ARG A 82 14.89 -1.12 14.81
CA ARG A 82 15.55 -2.14 13.98
C ARG A 82 15.69 -1.63 12.56
N LYS A 83 16.89 -1.80 11.99
CA LYS A 83 17.18 -1.42 10.60
C LYS A 83 16.82 -2.53 9.63
N ILE A 84 16.27 -2.14 8.49
CA ILE A 84 16.06 -3.02 7.35
C ILE A 84 17.41 -3.51 6.85
N GLN A 85 17.56 -4.83 6.79
CA GLN A 85 18.78 -5.49 6.35
C GLN A 85 18.79 -5.66 4.83
N GLU A 86 19.99 -5.83 4.28
CA GLU A 86 20.16 -6.18 2.87
C GLU A 86 19.57 -7.57 2.59
N GLY A 87 18.95 -7.74 1.42
CA GLY A 87 18.20 -8.95 1.09
C GLY A 87 17.26 -8.72 -0.10
N LYS A 88 15.98 -9.08 0.05
CA LYS A 88 14.95 -8.84 -0.98
C LYS A 88 14.37 -7.43 -0.95
N ALA A 89 14.72 -6.61 0.05
CA ALA A 89 14.27 -5.23 0.13
C ALA A 89 14.96 -4.39 -0.97
N PRO A 90 14.25 -3.46 -1.64
CA PRO A 90 14.89 -2.51 -2.54
C PRO A 90 15.95 -1.69 -1.82
N SER A 91 17.04 -1.36 -2.51
CA SER A 91 18.20 -0.65 -1.96
C SER A 91 17.85 0.67 -1.27
N PHE A 92 16.78 1.35 -1.71
CA PHE A 92 16.25 2.56 -1.07
C PHE A 92 15.87 2.37 0.40
N PHE A 93 15.39 1.18 0.78
CA PHE A 93 14.93 0.89 2.14
C PHE A 93 16.01 0.30 3.04
N VAL A 94 17.09 -0.26 2.47
CA VAL A 94 18.18 -0.85 3.25
C VAL A 94 18.81 0.20 4.16
N GLY A 95 18.98 -0.14 5.43
CA GLY A 95 19.55 0.75 6.44
C GLY A 95 18.58 1.73 7.10
N LYS A 96 17.34 1.88 6.57
CA LYS A 96 16.27 2.62 7.24
C LYS A 96 15.78 1.87 8.47
N THR A 97 15.34 2.59 9.50
CA THR A 97 14.63 1.95 10.62
C THR A 97 13.21 1.58 10.22
N ILE A 98 12.60 0.65 10.95
CA ILE A 98 11.20 0.30 10.75
C ILE A 98 10.30 1.52 10.94
N ARG A 99 10.58 2.39 11.90
CA ARG A 99 9.86 3.66 12.07
C ARG A 99 9.92 4.54 10.81
N GLU A 100 11.09 4.63 10.17
CA GLU A 100 11.22 5.35 8.90
C GLU A 100 10.41 4.67 7.79
N VAL A 101 10.41 3.35 7.70
CA VAL A 101 9.59 2.60 6.72
C VAL A 101 8.10 2.87 6.93
N ILE A 102 7.61 2.81 8.17
CA ILE A 102 6.22 3.12 8.53
C ILE A 102 5.88 4.57 8.14
N THR A 103 6.78 5.51 8.42
CA THR A 103 6.60 6.92 8.05
C THR A 103 6.50 7.09 6.53
N ASN A 104 7.37 6.41 5.76
CA ASN A 104 7.31 6.41 4.30
C ASN A 104 6.01 5.77 3.79
N THR A 105 5.54 4.70 4.43
CA THR A 105 4.28 4.03 4.10
C THR A 105 3.12 5.01 4.19
N PHE A 106 2.95 5.70 5.33
CA PHE A 106 1.87 6.67 5.49
C PHE A 106 2.03 7.90 4.58
N THR A 107 3.25 8.36 4.33
CA THR A 107 3.51 9.46 3.38
C THR A 107 3.06 9.08 1.97
N HIS A 108 3.33 7.85 1.53
CA HIS A 108 2.92 7.32 0.24
C HIS A 108 1.40 7.16 0.16
N LEU A 109 0.76 6.66 1.22
CA LEU A 109 -0.70 6.53 1.28
C LEU A 109 -1.39 7.90 1.22
N ASP A 110 -0.86 8.91 1.89
CA ASP A 110 -1.41 10.27 1.88
C ASP A 110 -1.35 10.92 0.48
N TYR A 111 -0.28 10.67 -0.27
CA TYR A 111 -0.20 11.07 -1.68
C TYR A 111 -1.38 10.52 -2.50
N HIS A 112 -1.80 9.27 -2.25
CA HIS A 112 -2.95 8.67 -2.93
C HIS A 112 -4.31 9.15 -2.44
N THR A 113 -4.41 9.74 -1.23
CA THR A 113 -5.62 10.47 -0.79
C THR A 113 -5.94 11.63 -1.73
N GLY A 114 -4.93 12.25 -2.35
CA GLY A 114 -5.11 13.25 -3.40
C GLY A 114 -5.88 12.72 -4.62
N HIS A 115 -5.63 11.46 -5.01
CA HIS A 115 -6.33 10.82 -6.12
C HIS A 115 -7.82 10.60 -5.79
N LEU A 116 -8.12 10.12 -4.57
CA LEU A 116 -9.49 9.92 -4.10
C LEU A 116 -10.28 11.23 -4.09
N THR A 117 -9.65 12.34 -3.69
CA THR A 117 -10.26 13.66 -3.70
C THR A 117 -10.61 14.11 -5.12
N ALA A 118 -9.71 13.89 -6.08
CA ALA A 118 -9.95 14.20 -7.49
C ALA A 118 -11.10 13.36 -8.08
N ILE A 119 -11.14 12.06 -7.77
CA ILE A 119 -12.24 11.16 -8.19
C ILE A 119 -13.59 11.66 -7.67
N ARG A 120 -13.67 11.99 -6.37
CA ARG A 120 -14.89 12.51 -5.75
C ARG A 120 -15.38 13.77 -6.45
N LYS A 121 -14.48 14.72 -6.72
CA LYS A 121 -14.81 15.99 -7.38
C LYS A 121 -15.34 15.81 -8.80
N ASP A 122 -14.81 14.86 -9.54
CA ASP A 122 -15.30 14.56 -10.88
C ASP A 122 -16.70 13.93 -10.86
N TRP A 123 -16.98 13.04 -9.90
CA TRP A 123 -18.32 12.48 -9.72
C TRP A 123 -19.35 13.51 -9.27
N GLU A 124 -18.96 14.45 -8.41
CA GLU A 124 -19.84 15.57 -8.04
C GLU A 124 -20.22 16.39 -9.27
N LYS A 125 -19.25 16.70 -10.14
CA LYS A 125 -19.48 17.44 -11.40
C LYS A 125 -20.35 16.66 -12.38
N SER A 126 -20.20 15.34 -12.49
CA SER A 126 -20.99 14.55 -13.44
C SER A 126 -22.46 14.37 -13.04
N ARG A 127 -22.84 14.77 -11.83
CA ARG A 127 -24.21 14.68 -11.29
C ARG A 127 -24.99 16.00 -11.40
N GLY A 128 -24.31 17.11 -11.70
CA GLY A 128 -24.90 18.43 -11.92
C GLY A 128 -25.06 18.75 -13.39
#